data_AF-X1FUJ4-F1
#
_entry.id   AF-X1FUJ4-F1
#
_cell.length_a   1.000
_cell.length_b   1.000
_cell.length_c   1.000
_cell.angle_alpha   90.00
_cell.angle_beta   90.00
_cell.angle_gamma   90.00
#
_symmetry.space_group_name_H-M   'P 1'
#
loop_
_entity.id
_entity.type
_entity.pdbx_description
1 polymer ?
#
loop_
_entity_poly.entity_id
_entity_poly.type
_entity_poly.pdbx_seq_one_letter_code
_entity_poly.pdbx_strand_id
1 'polypeptide(L)'
;RKWKIHEIIDEKDDLNTIVKLQEIRKNKDPPQSGYLRFWDLYSTLYLLRRKYWIIQNLEQYSYLIDAILNPAVSHQYFLRDKDPDIVKFIFYTFPIFILQGPPGTGKTWTAKELIKLSLKKDPFKRILISSKEHAALDDILNKTFRVCQDLDINPKPILVRLISTEKEREYTPKSIAFKHFPKQIAIKMLNDISSWKPENEKY
;
A
#
# COMPACT_ATOMS: atom_id res chain seq x y z
N ARG A 1 -8.84 -14.46 28.08
CA ARG A 1 -9.55 -15.76 28.08
C ARG A 1 -9.18 -16.46 26.78
N LYS A 2 -8.41 -17.55 26.83
CA LYS A 2 -7.97 -18.27 25.62
C LYS A 2 -8.47 -19.70 25.74
N TRP A 3 -9.36 -20.09 24.84
CA TRP A 3 -9.95 -21.41 24.72
C TRP A 3 -9.64 -21.95 23.33
N LYS A 4 -9.26 -23.22 23.21
CA LYS A 4 -9.06 -23.90 21.92
C LYS A 4 -10.26 -24.78 21.66
N ILE A 5 -10.74 -24.83 20.41
CA ILE A 5 -11.69 -25.88 20.03
C ILE A 5 -10.94 -27.21 20.04
N HIS A 6 -11.46 -28.15 20.82
CA HIS A 6 -10.92 -29.50 20.95
C HIS A 6 -11.70 -30.49 20.08
N GLU A 7 -13.02 -30.32 19.98
CA GLU A 7 -13.89 -31.21 19.22
C GLU A 7 -15.11 -30.44 18.70
N ILE A 8 -15.58 -30.82 17.51
CA ILE A 8 -16.83 -30.33 16.91
C ILE A 8 -17.66 -31.58 16.61
N ILE A 9 -18.88 -31.65 17.13
CA ILE A 9 -19.80 -32.77 16.96
C ILE A 9 -21.08 -32.23 16.35
N ASP A 10 -21.43 -32.69 15.16
CA ASP A 10 -22.74 -32.41 14.57
C ASP A 10 -23.76 -33.39 15.16
N GLU A 11 -24.85 -32.86 15.74
CA GLU A 11 -25.95 -33.70 16.21
C GLU A 11 -26.73 -34.27 15.02
N LYS A 12 -27.40 -35.41 15.24
CA LYS A 12 -28.17 -36.11 14.22
C LYS A 12 -29.36 -35.32 13.65
N ASP A 13 -29.73 -34.22 14.29
CA ASP A 13 -30.91 -33.43 13.93
C ASP A 13 -30.60 -32.26 12.98
N ASP A 14 -29.44 -32.29 12.30
CA ASP A 14 -28.95 -31.37 11.24
C ASP A 14 -28.90 -29.86 11.57
N LEU A 15 -29.37 -29.45 12.75
CA LEU A 15 -29.53 -28.04 13.14
C LEU A 15 -28.61 -27.62 14.29
N ASN A 16 -27.96 -28.57 14.97
CA ASN A 16 -27.13 -28.31 16.14
C ASN A 16 -25.71 -28.83 15.95
N THR A 17 -24.73 -27.95 16.17
CA THR A 17 -23.31 -28.33 16.24
C THR A 17 -22.80 -28.04 17.65
N ILE A 18 -22.32 -29.06 18.34
CA ILE A 18 -21.67 -28.95 19.66
C ILE A 18 -20.20 -28.65 19.46
N VAL A 19 -19.71 -27.60 20.12
CA VAL A 19 -18.28 -27.26 20.12
C VAL A 19 -17.72 -27.42 21.53
N LYS A 20 -16.82 -28.41 21.70
CA LYS A 20 -16.11 -28.61 22.97
C LYS A 20 -14.85 -27.76 22.99
N LEU A 21 -14.67 -27.03 24.09
CA LEU A 21 -13.55 -26.12 24.30
C LEU A 21 -12.58 -26.71 25.32
N GLN A 22 -11.28 -26.64 25.03
CA GLN A 22 -10.20 -26.96 25.95
C GLN A 22 -9.53 -25.67 26.45
N GLU A 23 -9.32 -25.56 27.76
CA GLU A 23 -8.72 -24.40 28.39
C GLU A 23 -7.23 -24.29 28.05
N ILE A 24 -6.78 -23.12 27.57
CA ILE A 24 -5.35 -22.87 27.29
C ILE A 24 -4.68 -22.05 28.42
N ARG A 25 -5.46 -21.29 29.22
CA ARG A 25 -4.96 -20.50 30.36
C ARG A 25 -6.05 -20.31 31.43
N LYS A 26 -5.73 -20.67 32.68
CA LYS A 26 -6.57 -20.53 33.89
C LYS A 26 -7.36 -19.21 33.90
N ASN A 27 -8.64 -19.28 33.55
CA ASN A 27 -9.57 -18.18 33.70
C ASN A 27 -11.02 -18.71 33.76
N LYS A 28 -11.91 -17.92 34.38
CA LYS A 28 -13.35 -18.22 34.62
C LYS A 28 -14.03 -18.95 33.45
N ASP A 29 -14.97 -19.84 33.79
CA ASP A 29 -15.77 -20.67 32.88
C ASP A 29 -16.26 -19.90 31.63
N PRO A 30 -16.33 -20.57 30.46
CA PRO A 30 -16.84 -19.94 29.25
C PRO A 30 -18.32 -19.55 29.44
N PRO A 31 -18.77 -18.43 28.83
CA PRO A 31 -20.19 -18.05 28.89
C PRO A 31 -21.07 -19.14 28.26
N GLN A 32 -22.27 -19.36 28.82
CA GLN A 32 -23.22 -20.39 28.37
C GLN A 32 -23.74 -20.17 26.93
N SER A 33 -23.66 -18.93 26.41
CA SER A 33 -24.08 -18.58 25.05
C SER A 33 -23.10 -17.60 24.41
N GLY A 34 -22.90 -17.72 23.10
CA GLY A 34 -22.06 -16.79 22.34
C GLY A 34 -21.96 -17.17 20.86
N TYR A 35 -21.15 -16.41 20.11
CA TYR A 35 -20.91 -16.66 18.69
C TYR A 35 -19.47 -17.14 18.48
N LEU A 36 -19.29 -18.16 17.64
CA LEU A 36 -17.97 -18.58 17.15
C LEU A 36 -17.50 -17.60 16.07
N ARG A 37 -16.23 -17.23 16.13
CA ARG A 37 -15.58 -16.46 15.05
C ARG A 37 -14.26 -17.12 14.71
N PHE A 38 -13.99 -17.27 13.42
CA PHE A 38 -12.66 -17.61 12.95
C PHE A 38 -11.68 -16.53 13.41
N TRP A 39 -10.61 -16.97 14.07
CA TRP A 39 -9.57 -16.09 14.60
C TRP A 39 -8.98 -15.19 13.50
N ASP A 40 -8.83 -15.75 12.30
CA ASP A 40 -8.19 -15.11 11.15
C ASP A 40 -9.08 -14.03 10.49
N LEU A 41 -10.37 -13.97 10.84
CA LEU A 41 -11.30 -13.00 10.25
C LEU A 41 -11.23 -11.62 10.90
N TYR A 42 -10.57 -11.46 12.05
CA TYR A 42 -10.62 -10.19 12.80
C TYR A 42 -10.16 -8.99 11.95
N SER A 43 -9.01 -9.11 11.30
CA SER A 43 -8.45 -8.07 10.43
C SER A 43 -9.33 -7.82 9.20
N THR A 44 -9.89 -8.88 8.62
CA THR A 44 -10.79 -8.79 7.46
C THR A 44 -12.08 -8.08 7.82
N LEU A 45 -12.70 -8.41 8.96
CA LEU A 45 -13.91 -7.76 9.46
C LEU A 45 -13.68 -6.28 9.74
N TYR A 46 -12.51 -5.92 10.27
CA TYR A 46 -12.14 -4.53 10.47
C TYR A 46 -12.11 -3.74 9.16
N LEU A 47 -11.50 -4.30 8.10
CA LEU A 47 -11.47 -3.69 6.77
C LEU A 47 -12.88 -3.57 6.16
N LEU A 48 -13.71 -4.61 6.29
CA LEU A 48 -15.09 -4.60 5.80
C LEU A 48 -15.93 -3.53 6.52
N ARG A 49 -15.80 -3.43 7.84
CA ARG A 49 -16.49 -2.38 8.63
C ARG A 49 -16.06 -0.98 8.21
N ARG A 50 -14.76 -0.75 8.01
CA ARG A 50 -14.26 0.53 7.49
C ARG A 50 -14.84 0.86 6.12
N LYS A 51 -14.84 -0.11 5.20
CA LYS A 51 -15.42 0.06 3.86
C LYS A 51 -16.91 0.40 3.93
N TYR A 52 -17.66 -0.37 4.72
CA TYR A 52 -19.09 -0.15 4.91
C TYR A 52 -19.35 1.23 5.49
N TRP A 53 -18.63 1.63 6.54
CA TRP A 53 -18.77 2.93 7.16
C TRP A 53 -18.52 4.09 6.18
N ILE A 54 -17.47 4.01 5.33
CA ILE A 54 -17.20 5.04 4.32
C ILE A 54 -18.37 5.14 3.32
N ILE A 55 -18.91 4.01 2.85
CA ILE A 55 -20.02 4.01 1.88
C ILE A 55 -21.27 4.67 2.49
N GLN A 56 -21.60 4.33 3.74
CA GLN A 56 -22.78 4.86 4.42
C GLN A 56 -22.68 6.35 4.77
N ASN A 57 -21.46 6.88 4.91
CA ASN A 57 -21.24 8.27 5.31
C ASN A 57 -20.62 9.12 4.20
N LEU A 58 -20.52 8.60 2.96
CA LEU A 58 -19.84 9.30 1.86
C LEU A 58 -20.46 10.67 1.59
N GLU A 59 -21.80 10.76 1.67
CA GLU A 59 -22.59 11.97 1.46
C GLU A 59 -22.24 13.12 2.43
N GLN A 60 -21.69 12.79 3.60
CA GLN A 60 -21.25 13.79 4.58
C GLN A 60 -19.94 14.48 4.14
N TYR A 61 -19.25 13.96 3.12
CA TYR A 61 -18.00 14.49 2.60
C TYR A 61 -18.22 15.16 1.22
N SER A 62 -19.01 16.23 1.18
CA SER A 62 -19.38 16.94 -0.05
C SER A 62 -18.17 17.31 -0.92
N TYR A 63 -17.09 17.81 -0.31
CA TYR A 63 -15.85 18.14 -1.00
C TYR A 63 -15.17 16.93 -1.65
N LEU A 64 -15.17 15.77 -0.98
CA LEU A 64 -14.60 14.54 -1.53
C LEU A 64 -15.44 14.03 -2.70
N ILE A 65 -16.77 14.07 -2.58
CA ILE A 65 -17.68 13.69 -3.66
C ILE A 65 -17.47 14.60 -4.86
N ASP A 66 -17.42 15.91 -4.66
CA ASP A 66 -17.22 16.88 -5.74
C ASP A 66 -15.86 16.67 -6.42
N ALA A 67 -14.78 16.47 -5.65
CA ALA A 67 -13.46 16.19 -6.21
C ALA A 67 -13.40 14.86 -6.98
N ILE A 68 -14.23 13.87 -6.63
CA ILE A 68 -14.33 12.60 -7.35
C ILE A 68 -15.15 12.73 -8.63
N LEU A 69 -16.29 13.44 -8.58
CA LEU A 69 -17.20 13.57 -9.70
C LEU A 69 -16.73 14.60 -10.73
N ASN A 70 -16.05 15.65 -10.28
CA ASN A 70 -15.64 16.80 -11.09
C ASN A 70 -14.11 17.02 -11.07
N PRO A 71 -13.29 16.02 -11.43
CA PRO A 71 -11.82 16.14 -11.38
C PRO A 71 -11.26 17.25 -12.29
N ALA A 72 -12.01 17.64 -13.33
CA ALA A 72 -11.62 18.73 -14.22
C ALA A 72 -11.71 20.12 -13.55
N VAL A 73 -12.64 20.31 -12.60
CA VAL A 73 -12.85 21.61 -11.93
C VAL A 73 -11.69 21.94 -10.99
N SER A 74 -11.08 20.90 -10.41
CA SER A 74 -9.94 21.01 -9.51
C SER A 74 -8.58 20.87 -10.23
N HIS A 75 -8.61 20.94 -11.56
CA HIS A 75 -7.41 20.94 -12.39
C HIS A 75 -6.70 22.29 -12.26
N GLN A 76 -5.59 22.32 -11.52
CA GLN A 76 -4.93 23.57 -11.11
C GLN A 76 -4.25 24.32 -12.26
N TYR A 77 -3.96 23.61 -13.35
CA TYR A 77 -3.33 24.18 -14.53
C TYR A 77 -4.38 24.22 -15.63
N PHE A 78 -5.02 25.37 -15.83
CA PHE A 78 -5.75 25.68 -17.06
C PHE A 78 -4.79 25.59 -18.26
N LEU A 79 -4.49 24.37 -18.71
CA LEU A 79 -3.95 24.14 -20.04
C LEU A 79 -5.13 24.29 -20.98
N ARG A 80 -5.06 25.35 -21.79
CA ARG A 80 -5.86 25.55 -23.01
C ARG A 80 -5.72 24.41 -24.04
N ASP A 81 -4.92 23.39 -23.75
CA ASP A 81 -4.63 22.30 -24.65
C ASP A 81 -5.53 21.09 -24.40
N LYS A 82 -6.22 20.68 -25.46
CA LYS A 82 -6.93 19.41 -25.61
C LYS A 82 -5.93 18.23 -25.72
N ASP A 83 -4.86 18.21 -24.93
CA ASP A 83 -3.84 17.18 -25.00
C ASP A 83 -4.37 15.90 -24.32
N PRO A 84 -4.54 14.77 -25.04
CA PRO A 84 -5.17 13.54 -24.53
C PRO A 84 -4.30 12.74 -23.54
N ASP A 85 -3.22 13.33 -23.02
CA ASP A 85 -2.30 12.67 -22.10
C ASP A 85 -2.91 12.53 -20.70
N ILE A 86 -3.47 11.34 -20.43
CA ILE A 86 -4.06 11.00 -19.14
C ILE A 86 -3.08 11.16 -17.97
N VAL A 87 -1.77 10.99 -18.18
CA VAL A 87 -0.77 11.13 -17.11
C VAL A 87 -0.68 12.59 -16.67
N LYS A 88 -0.62 13.53 -17.61
CA LYS A 88 -0.65 14.98 -17.31
C LYS A 88 -1.97 15.38 -16.67
N PHE A 89 -3.08 14.85 -17.19
CA PHE A 89 -4.40 15.13 -16.63
C PHE A 89 -4.47 14.73 -15.15
N ILE A 90 -4.00 13.53 -14.81
CA ILE A 90 -3.90 13.07 -13.41
C ILE A 90 -2.96 13.97 -12.61
N PHE A 91 -1.77 14.26 -13.13
CA PHE A 91 -0.72 14.97 -12.39
C PHE A 91 -1.13 16.38 -11.93
N TYR A 92 -1.96 17.07 -12.70
CA TYR A 92 -2.41 18.43 -12.40
C TYR A 92 -3.79 18.50 -11.75
N THR A 93 -4.42 17.35 -11.49
CA THR A 93 -5.71 17.28 -10.79
C THR A 93 -5.48 17.12 -9.29
N PHE A 94 -6.05 18.01 -8.50
CA PHE A 94 -5.96 17.98 -7.04
C PHE A 94 -7.36 17.89 -6.41
N PRO A 95 -7.48 17.50 -5.13
CA PRO A 95 -6.50 16.78 -4.34
C PRO A 95 -6.51 15.27 -4.61
N ILE A 96 -7.52 14.75 -5.31
CA ILE A 96 -7.71 13.32 -5.57
C ILE A 96 -8.06 13.09 -7.04
N PHE A 97 -7.60 11.97 -7.58
CA PHE A 97 -7.97 11.48 -8.90
C PHE A 97 -8.25 9.98 -8.81
N ILE A 98 -9.33 9.52 -9.45
CA ILE A 98 -9.67 8.10 -9.52
C ILE A 98 -9.47 7.62 -10.96
N LEU A 99 -8.49 6.72 -11.14
CA LEU A 99 -8.27 6.03 -12.40
C LEU A 99 -8.95 4.65 -12.38
N GLN A 100 -10.03 4.50 -13.14
CA GLN A 100 -10.72 3.23 -13.31
C GLN A 100 -10.42 2.64 -14.69
N GLY A 101 -10.14 1.33 -14.74
CA GLY A 101 -10.01 0.61 -16.00
C GLY A 101 -10.12 -0.91 -15.81
N PRO A 102 -10.62 -1.67 -16.80
CA PRO A 102 -10.61 -3.14 -16.81
C PRO A 102 -9.21 -3.75 -16.54
N PRO A 103 -9.09 -5.02 -16.14
CA PRO A 103 -7.78 -5.69 -16.06
C PRO A 103 -7.02 -5.56 -17.40
N GLY A 104 -5.71 -5.32 -17.34
CA GLY A 104 -4.85 -5.17 -18.53
C GLY A 104 -4.77 -3.76 -19.16
N THR A 105 -5.58 -2.79 -18.72
CA THR A 105 -5.67 -1.43 -19.34
C THR A 105 -4.56 -0.44 -18.95
N GLY A 106 -3.38 -0.91 -18.55
CA GLY A 106 -2.24 -0.02 -18.33
C GLY A 106 -2.28 0.84 -17.06
N LYS A 107 -3.10 0.51 -16.05
CA LYS A 107 -3.10 1.23 -14.75
C LYS A 107 -1.71 1.28 -14.09
N THR A 108 -1.00 0.15 -14.06
CA THR A 108 0.36 0.09 -13.53
C THR A 108 1.35 0.91 -14.37
N TRP A 109 1.15 0.94 -15.69
CA TRP A 109 1.95 1.79 -16.58
C TRP A 109 1.71 3.27 -16.28
N THR A 110 0.44 3.66 -16.08
CA THR A 110 0.04 5.04 -15.75
C THR A 110 0.65 5.48 -14.42
N ALA A 111 0.60 4.63 -13.38
CA ALA A 111 1.24 4.92 -12.10
C ALA A 111 2.76 5.14 -12.25
N LYS A 112 3.42 4.30 -13.06
CA LYS A 112 4.86 4.41 -13.36
C LYS A 112 5.19 5.72 -14.08
N GLU A 113 4.43 6.11 -15.11
CA GLU A 113 4.65 7.39 -15.81
C GLU A 113 4.35 8.60 -14.91
N LEU A 114 3.36 8.50 -14.01
CA LEU A 114 3.08 9.55 -13.04
C LEU A 114 4.24 9.76 -12.05
N ILE A 115 4.86 8.67 -11.58
CA ILE A 115 6.06 8.74 -10.74
C ILE A 115 7.21 9.38 -11.51
N LYS A 116 7.42 8.95 -12.76
CA LYS A 116 8.46 9.51 -13.65
C LYS A 116 8.27 11.02 -13.84
N LEU A 117 7.07 11.45 -14.20
CA LEU A 117 6.73 12.86 -14.39
C LEU A 117 6.92 13.65 -13.10
N SER A 118 6.50 13.09 -11.96
CA SER A 118 6.65 13.69 -10.64
C SER A 118 8.11 13.95 -10.27
N LEU A 119 8.98 12.96 -10.46
CA LEU A 119 10.40 13.05 -10.14
C LEU A 119 11.17 13.92 -11.13
N LYS A 120 10.76 13.96 -12.40
CA LYS A 120 11.32 14.90 -13.39
C LYS A 120 10.99 16.36 -13.07
N LYS A 121 9.77 16.61 -12.58
CA LYS A 121 9.33 17.96 -12.17
C LYS A 121 10.02 18.41 -10.88
N ASP A 122 10.17 17.51 -9.92
CA ASP A 122 10.80 17.77 -8.63
C ASP A 122 11.54 16.51 -8.14
N PRO A 123 12.89 16.47 -8.29
CA PRO A 123 13.71 15.35 -7.83
C PRO A 123 13.65 15.11 -6.32
N PHE A 124 13.22 16.09 -5.52
CA PHE A 124 13.12 15.98 -4.05
C PHE A 124 11.73 15.50 -3.59
N LYS A 125 10.79 15.30 -4.51
CA LYS A 125 9.42 14.93 -4.19
C LYS A 125 9.35 13.57 -3.51
N ARG A 126 8.63 13.50 -2.39
CA ARG A 126 8.36 12.25 -1.66
C ARG A 126 7.02 11.68 -2.10
N ILE A 127 7.03 10.44 -2.58
CA ILE A 127 5.85 9.75 -3.11
C ILE A 127 5.60 8.50 -2.27
N LEU A 128 4.43 8.40 -1.65
CA LEU A 128 3.98 7.20 -0.96
C LEU A 128 3.15 6.35 -1.93
N ILE A 129 3.52 5.08 -2.08
CA ILE A 129 2.80 4.10 -2.89
C ILE A 129 2.28 3.01 -1.95
N SER A 130 0.99 2.69 -2.07
CA SER A 130 0.35 1.62 -1.31
C SER A 130 -0.44 0.70 -2.24
N SER A 131 -0.57 -0.56 -1.85
CA SER A 131 -1.42 -1.54 -2.52
C SER A 131 -1.98 -2.52 -1.50
N LYS A 132 -3.06 -3.21 -1.87
CA LYS A 132 -3.64 -4.30 -1.07
C LYS A 132 -2.69 -5.51 -0.99
N GLU A 133 -1.94 -5.77 -2.06
CA GLU A 133 -1.11 -6.96 -2.19
C GLU A 133 0.38 -6.60 -2.27
N HIS A 134 1.21 -7.38 -1.58
CA HIS A 134 2.67 -7.18 -1.60
C HIS A 134 3.27 -7.41 -3.00
N ALA A 135 2.79 -8.41 -3.73
CA ALA A 135 3.24 -8.69 -5.10
C ALA A 135 3.04 -7.48 -6.03
N ALA A 136 1.92 -6.77 -5.90
CA ALA A 136 1.65 -5.57 -6.68
C ALA A 136 2.60 -4.41 -6.32
N LEU A 137 2.95 -4.24 -5.03
CA LEU A 137 3.96 -3.25 -4.62
C LEU A 137 5.35 -3.60 -5.16
N ASP A 138 5.72 -4.88 -5.13
CA ASP A 138 7.04 -5.32 -5.60
C ASP A 138 7.16 -5.17 -7.12
N ASP A 139 6.09 -5.42 -7.87
CA ASP A 139 6.02 -5.15 -9.32
C ASP A 139 6.19 -3.65 -9.63
N ILE A 140 5.46 -2.78 -8.91
CA ILE A 140 5.61 -1.32 -9.05
C ILE A 140 7.02 -0.88 -8.68
N LEU A 141 7.60 -1.41 -7.59
CA LEU A 141 8.97 -1.10 -7.18
C LEU A 141 9.98 -1.49 -8.26
N ASN A 142 9.87 -2.68 -8.83
CA ASN A 142 10.76 -3.14 -9.91
C ASN A 142 10.70 -2.23 -11.14
N LYS A 143 9.48 -1.85 -11.54
CA LYS A 143 9.24 -0.94 -12.68
C LYS A 143 9.77 0.46 -12.40
N THR A 144 9.53 0.98 -11.19
CA THR A 144 10.00 2.30 -10.76
C THR A 144 11.53 2.33 -10.66
N PHE A 145 12.15 1.28 -10.13
CA PHE A 145 13.60 1.15 -10.06
C PHE A 145 14.27 1.27 -11.44
N ARG A 146 13.74 0.59 -12.46
CA ARG A 146 14.23 0.71 -13.84
C ARG A 146 14.10 2.14 -14.37
N VAL A 147 12.93 2.75 -14.17
CA VAL A 147 12.68 4.15 -14.58
C VAL A 147 13.68 5.10 -13.91
N CYS A 148 13.93 4.96 -12.61
CA CYS A 148 14.87 5.83 -11.90
C CYS A 148 16.32 5.67 -12.35
N GLN A 149 16.72 4.50 -12.87
CA GLN A 149 18.05 4.34 -13.48
C GLN A 149 18.18 5.18 -14.74
N ASP A 150 17.17 5.12 -15.61
CA ASP A 150 17.15 5.79 -16.92
C ASP A 150 16.91 7.31 -16.82
N LEU A 151 16.44 7.80 -15.67
CA LEU A 151 16.18 9.21 -15.46
C LEU A 151 17.48 10.00 -15.23
N ASP A 152 17.76 10.97 -16.08
CA ASP A 152 18.83 11.94 -15.88
C ASP A 152 18.38 13.04 -14.90
N ILE A 153 18.32 12.69 -13.62
CA ILE A 153 17.96 13.61 -12.52
C ILE A 153 18.96 13.47 -11.37
N ASN A 154 19.27 14.61 -10.75
CA ASN A 154 20.15 14.72 -9.59
C ASN A 154 19.44 15.52 -8.48
N PRO A 155 19.30 14.98 -7.25
CA PRO A 155 19.74 13.66 -6.79
C PRO A 155 18.96 12.50 -7.43
N LYS A 156 19.59 11.33 -7.49
CA LYS A 156 18.89 10.09 -7.85
C LYS A 156 17.84 9.75 -6.77
N PRO A 157 16.61 9.37 -7.14
CA PRO A 157 15.56 9.05 -6.17
C PRO A 157 15.92 7.86 -5.29
N ILE A 158 15.55 7.95 -4.00
CA ILE A 158 15.73 6.88 -3.03
C ILE A 158 14.43 6.11 -2.92
N LEU A 159 14.47 4.83 -3.27
CA LEU A 159 13.32 3.92 -3.19
C LEU A 159 13.40 3.14 -1.87
N VAL A 160 12.30 3.14 -1.11
CA VAL A 160 12.22 2.44 0.18
C VAL A 160 10.97 1.56 0.20
N ARG A 161 11.17 0.26 0.43
CA ARG A 161 10.11 -0.74 0.57
C ARG A 161 9.84 -0.98 2.05
N LEU A 162 8.77 -0.38 2.56
CA LEU A 162 8.32 -0.58 3.95
C LEU A 162 7.63 -1.94 4.10
N ILE A 163 8.13 -2.77 5.01
CA ILE A 163 7.62 -4.13 5.25
C ILE A 163 7.85 -4.51 6.73
N SER A 164 7.08 -5.48 7.25
CA SER A 164 7.29 -5.99 8.61
C SER A 164 8.51 -6.92 8.67
N THR A 165 9.18 -6.96 9.81
CA THR A 165 10.37 -7.79 10.04
C THR A 165 10.11 -9.29 9.88
N GLU A 166 8.89 -9.74 10.18
CA GLU A 166 8.46 -11.12 9.94
C GLU A 166 8.45 -11.44 8.44
N LYS A 167 7.87 -10.54 7.65
CA LYS A 167 7.75 -10.70 6.20
C LYS A 167 9.05 -10.50 5.45
N GLU A 168 10.01 -9.74 5.98
CA GLU A 168 11.35 -9.62 5.36
C GLU A 168 12.02 -10.98 5.13
N ARG A 169 11.75 -11.98 5.99
CA ARG A 169 12.34 -13.32 5.89
C ARG A 169 11.86 -14.11 4.68
N GLU A 170 10.73 -13.73 4.09
CA GLU A 170 10.16 -14.37 2.90
C GLU A 170 10.87 -13.91 1.61
N TYR A 171 11.72 -12.88 1.68
CA TYR A 171 12.39 -12.30 0.52
C TYR A 171 13.81 -12.82 0.35
N THR A 172 14.17 -13.14 -0.90
CA THR A 172 15.55 -13.50 -1.22
C THR A 172 16.46 -12.27 -1.18
N PRO A 173 17.70 -12.39 -0.68
CA PRO A 173 18.66 -11.27 -0.65
C PRO A 173 18.98 -10.66 -2.02
N LYS A 174 18.77 -11.43 -3.10
CA LYS A 174 18.97 -10.99 -4.48
C LYS A 174 17.83 -10.11 -5.01
N SER A 175 16.63 -10.20 -4.42
CA SER A 175 15.46 -9.46 -4.87
C SER A 175 15.67 -7.95 -4.78
N ILE A 176 15.08 -7.21 -5.72
CA ILE A 176 15.11 -5.73 -5.70
C ILE A 176 14.44 -5.22 -4.42
N ALA A 177 13.31 -5.82 -4.02
CA ALA A 177 12.61 -5.47 -2.78
C ALA A 177 13.55 -5.52 -1.56
N PHE A 178 14.28 -6.62 -1.38
CA PHE A 178 15.21 -6.76 -0.26
C PHE A 178 16.25 -5.64 -0.22
N LYS A 179 16.87 -5.34 -1.37
CA LYS A 179 17.88 -4.26 -1.48
C LYS A 179 17.35 -2.86 -1.14
N HIS A 180 16.02 -2.69 -1.16
CA HIS A 180 15.35 -1.42 -0.86
C HIS A 180 14.63 -1.44 0.49
N PHE A 181 14.84 -2.45 1.35
CA PHE A 181 14.34 -2.41 2.72
C PHE A 181 15.05 -1.31 3.53
N PRO A 182 14.40 -0.72 4.56
CA PRO A 182 14.97 0.36 5.36
C PRO A 182 16.38 0.03 5.88
N LYS A 183 16.59 -1.20 6.35
CA LYS A 183 17.90 -1.66 6.82
C LYS A 183 18.97 -1.60 5.73
N GLN A 184 18.66 -2.06 4.52
CA GLN A 184 19.62 -2.09 3.41
C GLN A 184 19.91 -0.68 2.90
N ILE A 185 18.90 0.19 2.83
CA ILE A 185 19.08 1.60 2.46
C ILE A 185 19.94 2.33 3.50
N ALA A 186 19.71 2.11 4.80
CA ALA A 186 20.52 2.70 5.86
C ALA A 186 21.98 2.25 5.77
N ILE A 187 22.24 0.94 5.58
CA ILE A 187 23.61 0.43 5.38
C ILE A 187 24.26 1.08 4.16
N LYS A 188 23.53 1.18 3.03
CA LYS A 188 24.03 1.83 1.82
C LYS A 188 24.40 3.30 2.09
N MET A 189 23.51 4.06 2.71
CA MET A 189 23.75 5.47 3.04
C MET A 189 24.97 5.65 3.97
N LEU A 190 25.13 4.79 4.98
CA LEU A 190 26.29 4.84 5.87
C LEU A 190 27.59 4.56 5.11
N ASN A 191 27.59 3.59 4.20
CA ASN A 191 28.75 3.31 3.35
C ASN A 191 29.06 4.49 2.42
N ASP A 192 28.03 5.09 1.80
CA ASP A 192 28.18 6.26 0.93
C ASP A 192 28.78 7.45 1.70
N ILE A 193 28.33 7.69 2.94
CA ILE A 193 28.90 8.73 3.82
C ILE A 193 30.35 8.41 4.20
N SER A 194 30.67 7.16 4.54
CA SER A 194 32.04 6.77 4.93
C SER A 194 33.06 6.83 3.79
N SER A 195 32.58 6.68 2.56
CA SER A 195 33.41 6.72 1.34
C SER A 195 33.41 8.10 0.68
N TRP A 196 32.55 9.01 1.13
CA TRP A 196 32.49 10.37 0.65
C TRP A 196 33.80 11.09 0.96
N LYS A 197 34.44 11.59 -0.10
CA LYS A 197 35.54 12.52 0.00
C LYS A 197 35.04 13.87 -0.51
N PRO A 198 35.28 14.98 0.21
CA PRO A 198 34.97 16.28 -0.32
C PRO A 198 35.75 16.50 -1.62
N GLU A 199 35.06 16.86 -2.69
CA GLU A 199 35.72 17.31 -3.91
C GLU A 199 36.36 18.67 -3.64
N ASN A 200 37.70 18.65 -3.53
CA ASN A 200 38.62 19.78 -3.48
C ASN A 200 38.64 20.62 -2.18
N GLU A 201 39.65 20.33 -1.35
CA GLU A 201 40.46 21.38 -0.73
C GLU A 201 41.04 22.28 -1.84
N LYS A 202 40.30 23.31 -2.23
CA LYS A 202 40.84 24.50 -2.88
C LYS A 202 40.40 25.71 -2.07
N TYR A 203 41.11 25.95 -0.98
CA TYR A 203 41.16 27.25 -0.31
C TYR A 203 42.62 27.70 -0.30
#